data_AF-A0A1M5XUS2-F1
#
_entry.id   AF-A0A1M5XUS2-F1
#
_cell.length_a   1.000
_cell.length_b   1.000
_cell.length_c   1.000
_cell.angle_alpha   90.00
_cell.angle_beta   90.00
_cell.angle_gamma   90.00
#
_symmetry.space_group_name_H-M   'P 1'
#
loop_
_entity.id
_entity.type
_entity.pdbx_description
1 polymer ?
#
loop_
_entity_poly.entity_id
_entity_poly.type
_entity_poly.pdbx_seq_one_letter_code
_entity_poly.pdbx_strand_id
1 'polypeptide(L)'
;MLALDKVVAGAKIRGVAGPAVVEVVRVQWIGSDALNIVYRGADGPAEVLLYRDAEPRLELVQASRAFSFDGDGEAFRIASEAQRIRLAHLFDPYLAVHSSRIEPLPHQITAVYGEMLPRQPLRFLLADDPGAGKTIMAGLFIKELIIRGDLERCLIIAPGSLVEQWQDELKEKFDLTFDIVSREQIETSVTGNPFVERNHLIMRLDMAARSETLQAKLQAASDWDLVICDEAHRMAASLFGTEVKYTKRYKLGQLVGGRARHFLLMSATPHNGNNADFQLFMGLLDADRFEGRPREGARKADVSDLMRRLTKEELKKFDGAPLY
;
A
#
# COMPACT_ATOMS: atom_id res chain seq x y z
N MET A 1 -32.36 17.14 32.15
CA MET A 1 -32.59 15.72 31.83
C MET A 1 -31.24 15.05 31.67
N LEU A 2 -30.98 14.04 32.50
CA LEU A 2 -29.74 13.28 32.55
C LEU A 2 -30.11 11.80 32.41
N ALA A 3 -29.62 11.14 31.36
CA ALA A 3 -29.80 9.70 31.19
C ALA A 3 -29.06 8.94 32.31
N LEU A 4 -29.63 7.84 32.80
CA LEU A 4 -28.99 7.03 33.86
C LEU A 4 -27.62 6.52 33.44
N ASP A 5 -27.42 6.26 32.14
CA ASP A 5 -26.15 5.82 31.54
C ASP A 5 -24.99 6.83 31.73
N LYS A 6 -25.29 8.09 32.04
CA LYS A 6 -24.29 9.16 32.26
C LYS A 6 -24.03 9.45 33.74
N VAL A 7 -24.65 8.71 34.65
CA VAL A 7 -24.45 8.86 36.09
C VAL A 7 -23.22 8.07 36.53
N VAL A 8 -22.18 8.80 36.93
CA VAL A 8 -20.89 8.24 37.37
C VAL A 8 -20.60 8.65 38.82
N ALA A 9 -19.77 7.86 39.51
CA ALA A 9 -19.24 8.25 40.81
C ALA A 9 -18.47 9.59 40.72
N GLY A 10 -18.59 10.43 41.74
CA GLY A 10 -18.02 11.78 41.79
C GLY A 10 -18.81 12.85 41.03
N ALA A 11 -19.92 12.50 40.35
CA ALA A 11 -20.81 13.48 39.74
C ALA A 11 -21.66 14.20 40.80
N LYS A 12 -21.91 15.51 40.59
CA LYS A 12 -22.91 16.24 41.39
C LYS A 12 -24.21 16.35 40.62
N ILE A 13 -25.28 15.80 41.18
CA ILE A 13 -26.58 15.65 40.51
C ILE A 13 -27.66 16.30 41.37
N ARG A 14 -28.61 16.99 40.72
CA ARG A 14 -29.84 17.49 41.34
C ARG A 14 -31.01 16.59 40.95
N GLY A 15 -31.98 16.43 41.84
CA GLY A 15 -33.21 15.67 41.58
C GLY A 15 -33.20 14.21 42.06
N VAL A 16 -32.12 13.77 42.73
CA VAL A 16 -31.99 12.42 43.30
C VAL A 16 -32.80 12.25 44.59
N ALA A 17 -32.76 13.27 45.47
CA ALA A 17 -33.47 13.31 46.75
C ALA A 17 -34.11 14.70 46.96
N GLY A 18 -34.97 15.10 46.02
CA GLY A 18 -35.57 16.43 45.98
C GLY A 18 -34.70 17.48 45.27
N PRO A 19 -34.86 18.78 45.59
CA PRO A 19 -34.20 19.88 44.87
C PRO A 19 -32.72 20.08 45.25
N ALA A 20 -32.23 19.38 46.27
CA ALA A 20 -30.84 19.48 46.71
C ALA A 20 -29.88 18.87 45.70
N VAL A 21 -28.66 19.43 45.63
CA VAL A 21 -27.54 18.87 44.87
C VAL A 21 -26.85 17.83 45.75
N VAL A 22 -26.70 16.61 45.23
CA VAL A 22 -26.03 15.51 45.93
C VAL A 22 -24.79 15.08 45.18
N GLU A 23 -23.77 14.63 45.90
CA GLU A 23 -22.57 14.04 45.31
C GLU A 23 -22.71 12.52 45.26
N VAL A 24 -22.56 11.94 44.08
CA VAL A 24 -22.63 10.50 43.89
C VAL A 24 -21.35 9.86 44.40
N VAL A 25 -21.47 8.95 45.37
CA VAL A 25 -20.31 8.25 45.97
C VAL A 25 -20.10 6.90 45.27
N ARG A 26 -21.18 6.17 45.00
CA ARG A 26 -21.13 4.85 44.36
C ARG A 26 -22.35 4.64 43.48
N VAL A 27 -22.15 3.96 42.36
CA VAL A 27 -23.18 3.58 41.41
C VAL A 27 -23.13 2.07 41.19
N GLN A 28 -24.28 1.40 41.22
CA GLN A 28 -24.39 -0.02 40.94
C GLN A 28 -25.64 -0.29 40.09
N TRP A 29 -25.45 -0.86 38.90
CA TRP A 29 -26.56 -1.28 38.04
C TRP A 29 -27.26 -2.52 38.59
N ILE A 30 -28.58 -2.51 38.54
CA ILE A 30 -29.44 -3.67 38.79
C ILE A 30 -30.23 -3.95 37.52
N GLY A 31 -29.74 -4.90 36.71
CA GLY A 31 -30.26 -5.13 35.36
C GLY A 31 -29.97 -3.95 34.41
N SER A 32 -30.84 -3.74 33.43
CA SER A 32 -30.73 -2.69 32.40
C SER A 32 -31.49 -1.38 32.71
N ASP A 33 -32.38 -1.41 33.71
CA ASP A 33 -33.43 -0.39 33.88
C ASP A 33 -33.45 0.27 35.26
N ALA A 34 -32.62 -0.21 36.19
CA ALA A 34 -32.52 0.34 37.53
C ALA A 34 -31.07 0.59 37.94
N LEU A 35 -30.84 1.74 38.57
CA LEU A 35 -29.56 2.21 39.03
C LEU A 35 -29.63 2.47 40.53
N ASN A 36 -28.89 1.67 41.31
CA ASN A 36 -28.76 1.90 42.74
C ASN A 36 -27.60 2.88 43.00
N ILE A 37 -27.87 3.96 43.72
CA ILE A 37 -26.92 5.05 43.95
C ILE A 37 -26.76 5.29 45.44
N VAL A 38 -25.52 5.30 45.91
CA VAL A 38 -25.14 5.85 47.20
C VAL A 38 -24.66 7.28 46.98
N TYR A 39 -25.30 8.25 47.64
CA TYR A 39 -24.99 9.67 47.50
C TYR A 39 -24.72 10.31 48.86
N ARG A 40 -24.01 11.44 48.86
CA ARG A 40 -23.78 12.29 50.02
C ARG A 40 -24.57 13.59 49.86
N GLY A 41 -25.59 13.77 50.70
CA GLY A 41 -26.39 14.99 50.78
C GLY A 41 -26.02 15.84 51.99
N ALA A 42 -26.80 16.90 52.25
CA ALA A 42 -26.62 17.76 53.43
C ALA A 42 -26.84 17.00 54.75
N ASP A 43 -27.74 16.01 54.74
CA ASP A 43 -28.13 15.21 55.92
C ASP A 43 -27.28 13.95 56.13
N GLY A 44 -26.22 13.77 55.33
CA GLY A 44 -25.31 12.61 55.40
C GLY A 44 -25.40 11.67 54.17
N PRO A 45 -24.75 10.49 54.24
CA PRO A 45 -24.80 9.50 53.19
C PRO A 45 -26.14 8.75 53.19
N ALA A 46 -26.75 8.60 52.01
CA ALA A 46 -27.99 7.86 51.82
C ALA A 46 -27.94 7.06 50.50
N GLU A 47 -28.84 6.08 50.39
CA GLU A 47 -28.95 5.18 49.24
C GLU A 47 -30.33 5.32 48.61
N VAL A 48 -30.40 5.30 47.27
CA VAL A 48 -31.65 5.37 46.53
C VAL A 48 -31.58 4.54 45.26
N LEU A 49 -32.69 3.86 44.96
CA LEU A 49 -32.89 3.16 43.70
C LEU A 49 -33.59 4.07 42.70
N LEU A 50 -32.96 4.32 41.56
CA LEU A 50 -33.51 5.11 40.47
C LEU A 50 -33.89 4.21 39.29
N TYR A 51 -35.07 4.44 38.71
CA TYR A 51 -35.52 3.82 37.47
C TYR A 51 -35.47 4.85 36.32
N ARG A 52 -35.60 4.41 35.07
CA ARG A 52 -35.53 5.30 33.89
C ARG A 52 -36.59 6.41 33.86
N ASP A 53 -37.70 6.23 34.58
CA ASP A 53 -38.72 7.27 34.78
C ASP A 53 -38.19 8.49 35.56
N ALA A 54 -37.08 8.35 36.27
CA ALA A 54 -36.40 9.42 36.99
C ALA A 54 -35.51 10.30 36.08
N GLU A 55 -35.16 9.88 34.87
CA GLU A 55 -34.27 10.64 33.98
C GLU A 55 -34.71 12.10 33.70
N PRO A 56 -36.01 12.41 33.54
CA PRO A 56 -36.49 13.78 33.32
C PRO A 56 -36.20 14.72 34.50
N ARG A 57 -36.24 14.21 35.75
CA ARG A 57 -36.02 15.00 36.96
C ARG A 57 -34.54 15.17 37.34
N LEU A 58 -33.65 14.40 36.71
CA LEU A 58 -32.21 14.46 37.00
C LEU A 58 -31.52 15.55 36.17
N GLU A 59 -30.66 16.31 36.84
CA GLU A 59 -29.85 17.37 36.25
C GLU A 59 -28.41 17.26 36.73
N LEU A 60 -27.46 17.18 35.80
CA LEU A 60 -26.03 17.16 36.11
C LEU A 60 -25.55 18.57 36.39
N VAL A 61 -25.17 18.85 37.64
CA VAL A 61 -24.68 20.16 38.08
C VAL A 61 -23.17 20.29 37.88
N GLN A 62 -22.44 19.21 38.07
CA GLN A 62 -21.00 19.15 37.82
C GLN A 62 -20.65 17.74 37.36
N ALA A 63 -20.09 17.63 36.14
CA ALA A 63 -19.50 16.38 35.67
C ALA A 63 -18.30 15.99 36.57
N SER A 64 -18.04 14.69 36.68
CA SER A 64 -16.84 14.20 37.37
C SER A 64 -15.59 14.89 36.79
N ARG A 65 -14.53 15.02 37.60
CA ARG A 65 -13.28 15.67 37.17
C ARG A 65 -12.79 15.01 35.88
N ALA A 66 -12.45 15.81 34.87
CA ALA A 66 -12.05 15.35 33.54
C ALA A 66 -10.78 14.45 33.51
N PHE A 67 -10.17 14.14 34.65
CA PHE A 67 -9.01 13.27 34.82
C PHE A 67 -9.08 12.59 36.19
N SER A 68 -10.18 11.88 36.47
CA SER A 68 -10.38 11.18 37.75
C SER A 68 -9.45 9.98 37.93
N PHE A 69 -8.89 9.42 36.85
CA PHE A 69 -8.03 8.22 36.84
C PHE A 69 -8.61 7.02 37.63
N ASP A 70 -9.93 6.99 37.77
CA ASP A 70 -10.72 5.97 38.46
C ASP A 70 -11.26 4.88 37.51
N GLY A 71 -10.89 4.97 36.23
CA GLY A 71 -11.19 3.93 35.24
C GLY A 71 -10.46 2.62 35.55
N ASP A 72 -10.95 1.54 34.95
CA ASP A 72 -10.33 0.22 35.08
C ASP A 72 -8.89 0.23 34.54
N GLY A 73 -7.92 0.01 35.43
CA GLY A 73 -6.51 -0.04 35.10
C GLY A 73 -6.16 -1.19 34.15
N GLU A 74 -6.90 -2.30 34.19
CA GLU A 74 -6.69 -3.41 33.26
C GLU A 74 -7.15 -3.03 31.85
N ALA A 75 -8.36 -2.46 31.72
CA ALA A 75 -8.85 -1.94 30.44
C ALA A 75 -7.93 -0.86 29.87
N PHE A 76 -7.42 0.06 30.70
CA PHE A 76 -6.45 1.06 30.27
C PHE A 76 -5.15 0.42 29.76
N ARG A 77 -4.60 -0.56 30.48
CA ARG A 77 -3.40 -1.30 30.07
C ARG A 77 -3.61 -2.00 28.73
N ILE A 78 -4.73 -2.70 28.55
CA ILE A 78 -5.06 -3.39 27.30
C ILE A 78 -5.20 -2.41 26.15
N ALA A 79 -5.90 -1.29 26.36
CA ALA A 79 -6.04 -0.24 25.34
C ALA A 79 -4.67 0.37 24.97
N SER A 80 -3.81 0.63 25.96
CA SER A 80 -2.46 1.14 25.74
C SER A 80 -1.58 0.14 24.97
N GLU A 81 -1.64 -1.14 25.31
CA GLU A 81 -0.91 -2.21 24.61
C GLU A 81 -1.42 -2.40 23.17
N ALA A 82 -2.74 -2.39 22.97
CA ALA A 82 -3.34 -2.42 21.64
C ALA A 82 -2.90 -1.22 20.80
N GLN A 83 -2.84 -0.01 21.38
CA GLN A 83 -2.31 1.17 20.68
C GLN A 83 -0.82 1.04 20.37
N ARG A 84 -0.01 0.53 21.30
CA ARG A 84 1.42 0.29 21.06
C ARG A 84 1.63 -0.68 19.88
N ILE A 85 0.94 -1.82 19.88
CA ILE A 85 1.02 -2.80 18.78
C ILE A 85 0.52 -2.18 17.48
N ARG A 86 -0.61 -1.47 17.53
CA ARG A 86 -1.18 -0.77 16.37
C ARG A 86 -0.22 0.25 15.79
N LEU A 87 0.58 0.93 16.61
CA LEU A 87 1.50 1.99 16.17
C LEU A 87 2.94 1.49 15.95
N ALA A 88 3.28 0.27 16.37
CA ALA A 88 4.65 -0.28 16.28
C ALA A 88 5.19 -0.28 14.84
N HIS A 89 4.30 -0.39 13.86
CA HIS A 89 4.66 -0.40 12.45
C HIS A 89 5.04 0.98 11.86
N LEU A 90 4.64 2.09 12.51
CA LEU A 90 4.84 3.44 11.96
C LEU A 90 6.32 3.83 11.85
N PHE A 91 7.20 3.14 12.59
CA PHE A 91 8.64 3.39 12.58
C PHE A 91 9.44 2.20 12.08
N ASP A 92 8.77 1.18 11.54
CA ASP A 92 9.44 0.03 10.95
C ASP A 92 9.80 0.37 9.49
N PRO A 93 11.09 0.59 9.17
CA PRO A 93 11.50 0.88 7.80
C PRO A 93 11.32 -0.32 6.86
N TYR A 94 11.04 -1.51 7.39
CA TYR A 94 10.91 -2.78 6.65
C TYR A 94 9.53 -3.42 6.84
N LEU A 95 8.47 -2.62 7.02
CA LEU A 95 7.16 -3.14 7.37
C LEU A 95 6.62 -4.16 6.35
N ALA A 96 6.83 -3.95 5.04
CA ALA A 96 6.43 -4.92 4.04
C ALA A 96 7.16 -6.26 4.15
N VAL A 97 8.40 -6.30 4.68
CA VAL A 97 9.10 -7.56 4.98
C VAL A 97 8.37 -8.32 6.09
N HIS A 98 8.11 -7.65 7.21
CA HIS A 98 7.53 -8.29 8.38
C HIS A 98 6.06 -8.68 8.21
N SER A 99 5.33 -8.00 7.34
CA SER A 99 3.92 -8.28 7.04
C SER A 99 3.70 -9.23 5.86
N SER A 100 4.77 -9.72 5.20
CA SER A 100 4.69 -10.63 4.06
C SER A 100 5.11 -12.05 4.42
N ARG A 101 4.58 -13.03 3.69
CA ARG A 101 4.86 -14.46 3.88
C ARG A 101 6.08 -14.88 3.05
N ILE A 102 7.20 -14.22 3.28
CA ILE A 102 8.46 -14.46 2.57
C ILE A 102 9.63 -14.50 3.53
N GLU A 103 10.70 -15.17 3.11
CA GLU A 103 12.03 -15.04 3.70
C GLU A 103 12.91 -14.29 2.68
N PRO A 104 12.96 -12.95 2.73
CA PRO A 104 13.66 -12.18 1.72
C PRO A 104 15.16 -12.31 1.88
N LEU A 105 15.88 -12.47 0.77
CA LEU A 105 17.34 -12.54 0.77
C LEU A 105 17.97 -11.14 0.97
N PRO A 106 19.20 -11.03 1.48
CA PRO A 106 19.85 -9.74 1.74
C PRO A 106 19.83 -8.79 0.55
N HIS A 107 20.14 -9.29 -0.66
CA HIS A 107 20.16 -8.47 -1.87
C HIS A 107 18.78 -7.96 -2.27
N GLN A 108 17.70 -8.67 -1.91
CA GLN A 108 16.31 -8.25 -2.16
C GLN A 108 15.92 -7.10 -1.24
N ILE A 109 16.30 -7.17 0.04
CA ILE A 109 16.09 -6.08 0.99
C ILE A 109 16.87 -4.85 0.55
N THR A 110 18.18 -4.99 0.27
CA THR A 110 19.01 -3.87 -0.19
C THR A 110 18.50 -3.28 -1.50
N ALA A 111 18.03 -4.11 -2.43
CA ALA A 111 17.40 -3.62 -3.66
C ALA A 111 16.22 -2.70 -3.34
N VAL A 112 15.23 -3.20 -2.59
CA VAL A 112 13.99 -2.46 -2.34
C VAL A 112 14.23 -1.21 -1.49
N TYR A 113 14.86 -1.37 -0.32
CA TYR A 113 14.95 -0.31 0.68
C TYR A 113 16.17 0.60 0.53
N GLY A 114 17.27 0.07 0.02
CA GLY A 114 18.50 0.83 -0.18
C GLY A 114 18.56 1.56 -1.52
N GLU A 115 17.89 1.03 -2.55
CA GLU A 115 18.07 1.54 -3.92
C GLU A 115 16.76 1.91 -4.60
N MET A 116 15.71 1.11 -4.50
CA MET A 116 14.45 1.37 -5.21
C MET A 116 13.69 2.52 -4.55
N LEU A 117 13.33 2.41 -3.26
CA LEU A 117 12.53 3.41 -2.53
C LEU A 117 13.17 4.80 -2.39
N PRO A 118 14.51 4.95 -2.26
CA PRO A 118 15.11 6.29 -2.13
C PRO A 118 15.12 7.12 -3.43
N ARG A 119 14.81 6.52 -4.59
CA ARG A 119 14.85 7.23 -5.88
C ARG A 119 13.67 8.20 -6.02
N GLN A 120 13.89 9.32 -6.72
CA GLN A 120 12.82 10.27 -7.07
C GLN A 120 13.07 10.83 -8.49
N PRO A 121 12.18 10.59 -9.47
CA PRO A 121 11.00 9.71 -9.42
C PRO A 121 11.39 8.22 -9.38
N LEU A 122 10.46 7.33 -8.96
CA LEU A 122 10.70 5.88 -8.89
C LEU A 122 10.59 5.24 -10.29
N ARG A 123 11.48 5.65 -11.20
CA ARG A 123 11.55 5.16 -12.58
C ARG A 123 12.91 4.53 -12.82
N PHE A 124 12.98 3.21 -12.91
CA PHE A 124 14.26 2.51 -13.07
C PHE A 124 14.09 1.09 -13.64
N LEU A 125 15.22 0.52 -14.04
CA LEU A 125 15.37 -0.83 -14.57
C LEU A 125 16.00 -1.74 -13.51
N LEU A 126 15.27 -2.77 -13.10
CA LEU A 126 15.77 -3.88 -12.29
C LEU A 126 16.27 -5.00 -13.21
N ALA A 127 17.59 -5.06 -13.38
CA ALA A 127 18.26 -5.96 -14.32
C ALA A 127 19.08 -7.07 -13.68
N ASP A 128 18.72 -7.47 -12.46
CA ASP A 128 19.37 -8.57 -11.75
C ASP A 128 19.20 -9.90 -12.50
N ASP A 129 20.19 -10.79 -12.35
CA ASP A 129 20.23 -12.07 -13.05
C ASP A 129 18.99 -12.96 -12.76
N PRO A 130 18.70 -13.95 -13.63
CA PRO A 130 17.66 -14.94 -13.37
C PRO A 130 17.92 -15.68 -12.05
N GLY A 131 16.88 -15.82 -11.23
CA GLY A 131 16.98 -16.43 -9.90
C GLY A 131 17.19 -15.44 -8.74
N ALA A 132 17.50 -14.17 -9.01
CA ALA A 132 17.62 -13.15 -7.95
C ALA A 132 16.30 -12.88 -7.19
N GLY A 133 15.15 -13.30 -7.74
CA GLY A 133 13.83 -13.09 -7.14
C GLY A 133 13.25 -11.72 -7.41
N LYS A 134 13.33 -11.22 -8.66
CA LYS A 134 12.79 -9.92 -9.07
C LYS A 134 11.30 -9.77 -8.74
N THR A 135 10.50 -10.84 -8.89
CA THR A 135 9.08 -10.85 -8.51
C THR A 135 8.88 -10.62 -7.01
N ILE A 136 9.74 -11.20 -6.15
CA ILE A 136 9.72 -10.95 -4.69
C ILE A 136 10.07 -9.50 -4.40
N MET A 137 11.10 -8.95 -5.04
CA MET A 137 11.48 -7.54 -4.88
C MET A 137 10.35 -6.60 -5.32
N ALA A 138 9.70 -6.89 -6.44
CA ALA A 138 8.57 -6.12 -6.92
C ALA A 138 7.34 -6.21 -6.00
N GLY A 139 7.01 -7.41 -5.49
CA GLY A 139 5.93 -7.58 -4.52
C GLY A 139 6.18 -6.83 -3.21
N LEU A 140 7.42 -6.87 -2.71
CA LEU A 140 7.86 -6.06 -1.56
C LEU A 140 7.70 -4.56 -1.85
N PHE A 141 8.15 -4.13 -3.02
CA PHE A 141 8.08 -2.73 -3.43
C PHE A 141 6.62 -2.24 -3.55
N ILE A 142 5.74 -3.00 -4.19
CA ILE A 142 4.30 -2.67 -4.28
C ILE A 142 3.70 -2.55 -2.88
N LYS A 143 3.90 -3.56 -2.04
CA LYS A 143 3.31 -3.61 -0.71
C LYS A 143 3.79 -2.47 0.18
N GLU A 144 5.08 -2.15 0.12
CA GLU A 144 5.66 -1.05 0.87
C GLU A 144 5.09 0.31 0.43
N LEU A 145 4.89 0.51 -0.89
CA LEU A 145 4.25 1.74 -1.38
C LEU A 145 2.77 1.85 -0.97
N ILE A 146 2.02 0.74 -0.98
CA ILE A 146 0.63 0.69 -0.50
C ILE A 146 0.58 1.07 0.99
N ILE A 147 1.45 0.45 1.80
CA ILE A 147 1.56 0.72 3.24
C ILE A 147 1.86 2.20 3.51
N ARG A 148 2.72 2.81 2.71
CA ARG A 148 3.09 4.24 2.82
C ARG A 148 2.02 5.19 2.29
N GLY A 149 0.96 4.67 1.67
CA GLY A 149 -0.08 5.47 1.01
C GLY A 149 0.37 6.14 -0.29
N ASP A 150 1.48 5.69 -0.90
CA ASP A 150 2.00 6.22 -2.17
C ASP A 150 1.60 5.35 -3.37
N LEU A 151 0.77 4.31 -3.17
CA LEU A 151 0.21 3.50 -4.24
C LEU A 151 -1.23 3.15 -3.92
N GLU A 152 -2.14 3.58 -4.78
CA GLU A 152 -3.53 3.12 -4.82
C GLU A 152 -3.79 2.32 -6.11
N ARG A 153 -3.20 2.73 -7.24
CA ARG A 153 -3.40 2.13 -8.56
C ARG A 153 -2.12 1.52 -9.10
N CYS A 154 -2.09 0.19 -9.26
CA CYS A 154 -0.96 -0.56 -9.78
C CYS A 154 -1.35 -1.40 -11.00
N LEU A 155 -0.53 -1.31 -12.06
CA LEU A 155 -0.68 -2.10 -13.27
C LEU A 155 0.58 -2.91 -13.54
N ILE A 156 0.43 -4.22 -13.74
CA ILE A 156 1.53 -5.11 -14.08
C ILE A 156 1.33 -5.61 -15.51
N ILE A 157 2.38 -5.53 -16.32
CA ILE A 157 2.41 -6.00 -17.70
C ILE A 157 3.46 -7.09 -17.79
N ALA A 158 3.03 -8.32 -18.04
CA ALA A 158 3.91 -9.47 -18.08
C ALA A 158 3.70 -10.29 -19.36
N PRO A 159 4.68 -11.13 -19.76
CA PRO A 159 4.46 -12.20 -20.72
C PRO A 159 3.25 -13.04 -20.33
N GLY A 160 2.49 -13.50 -21.33
CA GLY A 160 1.27 -14.28 -21.07
C GLY A 160 1.48 -15.56 -20.27
N SER A 161 2.70 -16.10 -20.24
CA SER A 161 3.06 -17.30 -19.45
C SER A 161 3.34 -17.01 -17.97
N LEU A 162 3.49 -15.74 -17.57
CA LEU A 162 3.83 -15.34 -16.21
C LEU A 162 2.68 -14.64 -15.49
N VAL A 163 1.59 -14.31 -16.19
CA VAL A 163 0.50 -13.50 -15.63
C VAL A 163 -0.19 -14.19 -14.46
N GLU A 164 -0.48 -15.49 -14.58
CA GLU A 164 -1.09 -16.29 -13.53
C GLU A 164 -0.11 -16.45 -12.34
N GLN A 165 1.17 -16.71 -12.62
CA GLN A 165 2.21 -16.77 -11.59
C GLN A 165 2.32 -15.44 -10.81
N TRP A 166 2.24 -14.30 -11.49
CA TRP A 166 2.22 -12.99 -10.84
C TRP A 166 1.03 -12.84 -9.89
N GLN A 167 -0.16 -13.23 -10.32
CA GLN A 167 -1.37 -13.18 -9.51
C GLN A 167 -1.24 -14.06 -8.25
N ASP A 168 -0.78 -15.30 -8.43
CA ASP A 168 -0.61 -16.26 -7.33
C ASP A 168 0.46 -15.79 -6.35
N GLU A 169 1.63 -15.36 -6.83
CA GLU A 169 2.71 -14.89 -5.95
C GLU A 169 2.31 -13.64 -5.16
N LEU A 170 1.64 -12.67 -5.79
CA LEU A 170 1.16 -11.47 -5.11
C LEU A 170 0.13 -11.80 -4.02
N LYS A 171 -0.79 -12.73 -4.31
CA LYS A 171 -1.81 -13.15 -3.36
C LYS A 171 -1.21 -13.95 -2.21
N GLU A 172 -0.43 -14.99 -2.51
CA GLU A 172 0.07 -15.93 -1.50
C GLU A 172 1.15 -15.34 -0.60
N LYS A 173 2.08 -14.58 -1.20
CA LYS A 173 3.27 -14.08 -0.50
C LYS A 173 3.05 -12.69 0.08
N PHE A 174 2.25 -11.85 -0.58
CA PHE A 174 2.09 -10.44 -0.21
C PHE A 174 0.68 -10.07 0.28
N ASP A 175 -0.30 -10.97 0.15
CA ASP A 175 -1.71 -10.71 0.44
C ASP A 175 -2.29 -9.58 -0.44
N LEU A 176 -1.79 -9.47 -1.67
CA LEU A 176 -2.21 -8.47 -2.64
C LEU A 176 -3.08 -9.12 -3.72
N THR A 177 -4.33 -8.70 -3.81
CA THR A 177 -5.27 -9.20 -4.83
C THR A 177 -5.18 -8.35 -6.08
N PHE A 178 -4.80 -8.99 -7.19
CA PHE A 178 -4.77 -8.40 -8.51
C PHE A 178 -5.73 -9.14 -9.45
N ASP A 179 -6.43 -8.40 -10.29
CA ASP A 179 -7.33 -8.94 -11.30
C ASP A 179 -6.61 -9.05 -12.66
N ILE A 180 -6.71 -10.21 -13.31
CA ILE A 180 -6.14 -10.42 -14.65
C ILE A 180 -7.12 -9.89 -15.69
N VAL A 181 -6.70 -8.89 -16.47
CA VAL A 181 -7.50 -8.33 -17.56
C VAL A 181 -7.78 -9.40 -18.61
N SER A 182 -9.03 -9.86 -18.65
CA SER A 182 -9.53 -10.83 -19.62
C SER A 182 -10.58 -10.19 -20.53
N ARG A 183 -10.92 -10.88 -21.64
CA ARG A 183 -12.02 -10.42 -22.53
C ARG A 183 -13.35 -10.35 -21.79
N GLU A 184 -13.63 -11.38 -20.99
CA GLU A 184 -14.84 -11.44 -20.17
C GLU A 184 -14.92 -10.28 -19.18
N GLN A 185 -13.82 -9.91 -18.52
CA GLN A 185 -13.80 -8.74 -17.64
C GLN A 185 -14.08 -7.44 -18.38
N ILE A 186 -13.57 -7.31 -19.61
CA ILE A 186 -13.82 -6.13 -20.43
C ILE A 186 -15.29 -6.04 -20.82
N GLU A 187 -15.94 -7.17 -21.13
CA GLU A 187 -17.35 -7.24 -21.53
C GLU A 187 -18.30 -7.06 -20.35
N THR A 188 -17.93 -7.55 -19.17
CA THR A 188 -18.75 -7.50 -17.94
C THR A 188 -18.58 -6.21 -17.15
N SER A 189 -17.59 -5.38 -17.47
CA SER A 189 -17.38 -4.07 -16.83
C SER A 189 -18.60 -3.16 -17.01
N VAL A 190 -19.10 -2.60 -15.91
CA VAL A 190 -20.32 -1.76 -15.87
C VAL A 190 -20.14 -0.48 -16.68
N THR A 191 -18.96 0.12 -16.59
CA THR A 191 -18.52 1.30 -17.34
C THR A 191 -18.05 0.96 -18.75
N GLY A 192 -17.94 -0.33 -19.09
CA GLY A 192 -17.26 -0.79 -20.29
C GLY A 192 -15.74 -0.65 -20.23
N ASN A 193 -15.15 -0.21 -19.10
CA ASN A 193 -13.72 -0.02 -18.94
C ASN A 193 -13.19 -0.61 -17.61
N PRO A 194 -12.54 -1.80 -17.63
CA PRO A 194 -12.02 -2.40 -16.40
C PRO A 194 -10.90 -1.58 -15.75
N PHE A 195 -10.20 -0.72 -16.50
CA PHE A 195 -9.15 0.14 -15.97
C PHE A 195 -9.70 1.28 -15.10
N VAL A 196 -11.00 1.60 -15.20
CA VAL A 196 -11.66 2.60 -14.33
C VAL A 196 -12.19 1.95 -13.06
N GLU A 197 -12.68 0.71 -13.16
CA GLU A 197 -13.35 0.02 -12.05
C GLU A 197 -12.40 -0.66 -11.08
N ARG A 198 -11.17 -0.96 -11.51
CA ARG A 198 -10.20 -1.74 -10.75
C ARG A 198 -8.89 -0.98 -10.60
N ASN A 199 -8.31 -1.07 -9.42
CA ASN A 199 -7.08 -0.40 -9.05
C ASN A 199 -5.84 -1.31 -9.16
N HIS A 200 -6.00 -2.63 -9.10
CA HIS A 200 -4.89 -3.59 -9.16
C HIS A 200 -5.10 -4.56 -10.32
N LEU A 201 -4.37 -4.36 -11.41
CA LEU A 201 -4.56 -5.12 -12.64
C LEU A 201 -3.27 -5.76 -13.15
N ILE A 202 -3.39 -6.96 -13.72
CA ILE A 202 -2.33 -7.63 -14.48
C ILE A 202 -2.81 -7.78 -15.93
N MET A 203 -1.97 -7.42 -16.89
CA MET A 203 -2.26 -7.59 -18.31
C MET A 203 -1.18 -8.39 -19.04
N ARG A 204 -1.62 -9.14 -20.06
CA ARG A 204 -0.74 -9.84 -20.99
C ARG A 204 -0.15 -8.85 -22.00
N LEU A 205 1.17 -8.73 -22.05
CA LEU A 205 1.92 -7.83 -22.94
C LEU A 205 1.44 -7.90 -24.41
N ASP A 206 1.34 -9.11 -24.96
CA ASP A 206 1.02 -9.30 -26.37
C ASP A 206 -0.43 -8.94 -26.71
N MET A 207 -1.37 -9.16 -25.79
CA MET A 207 -2.77 -8.77 -25.96
C MET A 207 -2.89 -7.24 -26.00
N ALA A 208 -2.25 -6.59 -25.04
CA ALA A 208 -2.24 -5.15 -24.88
C ALA A 208 -1.58 -4.41 -26.05
N ALA A 209 -0.42 -4.91 -26.50
CA ALA A 209 0.32 -4.29 -27.59
C ALA A 209 -0.44 -4.37 -28.93
N ARG A 210 -1.31 -5.38 -29.12
CA ARG A 210 -2.02 -5.60 -30.38
C ARG A 210 -3.42 -4.97 -30.43
N SER A 211 -4.08 -4.80 -29.28
CA SER A 211 -5.46 -4.31 -29.22
C SER A 211 -5.52 -2.80 -29.04
N GLU A 212 -5.90 -2.09 -30.11
CA GLU A 212 -6.10 -0.63 -30.09
C GLU A 212 -7.26 -0.24 -29.16
N THR A 213 -8.32 -1.06 -29.11
CA THR A 213 -9.45 -0.86 -28.19
C THR A 213 -9.01 -0.89 -26.73
N LEU A 214 -8.14 -1.83 -26.34
CA LEU A 214 -7.60 -1.88 -24.99
C LEU A 214 -6.71 -0.67 -24.67
N GLN A 215 -5.88 -0.26 -25.64
CA GLN A 215 -5.03 0.92 -25.48
C GLN A 215 -5.87 2.20 -25.32
N ALA A 216 -6.96 2.34 -26.09
CA ALA A 216 -7.90 3.45 -25.95
C ALA A 216 -8.59 3.45 -24.57
N LYS A 217 -9.01 2.27 -24.08
CA LYS A 217 -9.58 2.13 -22.73
C LYS A 217 -8.55 2.49 -21.64
N LEU A 218 -7.29 2.09 -21.80
CA LEU A 218 -6.21 2.45 -20.88
C LEU A 218 -5.94 3.95 -20.90
N GLN A 219 -5.97 4.59 -22.08
CA GLN A 219 -5.82 6.05 -22.24
C GLN A 219 -6.94 6.85 -21.61
N ALA A 220 -8.16 6.31 -21.62
CA ALA A 220 -9.35 6.96 -21.07
C ALA A 220 -9.46 6.80 -19.54
N ALA A 221 -8.68 5.92 -18.93
CA ALA A 221 -8.64 5.75 -17.48
C ALA A 221 -7.69 6.77 -16.83
N SER A 222 -7.86 6.96 -15.51
CA SER A 222 -6.92 7.74 -14.70
C SER A 222 -5.52 7.13 -14.73
N ASP A 223 -4.53 8.00 -14.53
CA ASP A 223 -3.12 7.60 -14.44
C ASP A 223 -2.89 6.57 -13.33
N TRP A 224 -1.76 5.86 -13.45
CA TRP A 224 -1.32 4.81 -12.55
C TRP A 224 -0.27 5.36 -11.59
N ASP A 225 -0.35 4.98 -10.31
CA ASP A 225 0.71 5.30 -9.36
C ASP A 225 1.98 4.52 -9.71
N LEU A 226 1.83 3.23 -10.04
CA LEU A 226 2.92 2.35 -10.45
C LEU A 226 2.52 1.49 -11.65
N VAL A 227 3.38 1.48 -12.66
CA VAL A 227 3.34 0.47 -13.73
C VAL A 227 4.61 -0.37 -13.65
N ILE A 228 4.45 -1.70 -13.68
CA ILE A 228 5.56 -2.66 -13.71
C ILE A 228 5.51 -3.42 -15.04
N CYS A 229 6.62 -3.46 -15.76
CA CYS A 229 6.76 -4.27 -16.97
C CYS A 229 7.78 -5.38 -16.73
N ASP A 230 7.30 -6.62 -16.69
CA ASP A 230 8.14 -7.81 -16.58
C ASP A 230 8.61 -8.29 -17.96
N GLU A 231 9.80 -8.87 -18.00
CA GLU A 231 10.56 -9.15 -19.21
C GLU A 231 10.56 -7.97 -20.20
N ALA A 232 10.85 -6.79 -19.67
CA ALA A 232 10.77 -5.52 -20.37
C ALA A 232 11.67 -5.46 -21.62
N HIS A 233 12.70 -6.32 -21.73
CA HIS A 233 13.50 -6.44 -22.96
C HIS A 233 12.66 -6.78 -24.21
N ARG A 234 11.44 -7.32 -24.03
CA ARG A 234 10.49 -7.58 -25.13
C ARG A 234 9.85 -6.31 -25.68
N MET A 235 9.92 -5.19 -24.95
CA MET A 235 9.49 -3.84 -25.36
C MET A 235 10.64 -3.08 -26.04
N ALA A 236 11.31 -3.72 -26.99
CA ALA A 236 12.43 -3.11 -27.70
C ALA A 236 12.00 -2.35 -28.97
N ALA A 237 12.76 -1.33 -29.31
CA ALA A 237 12.79 -0.72 -30.64
C ALA A 237 14.16 -1.00 -31.28
N SER A 238 14.23 -1.04 -32.60
CA SER A 238 15.47 -1.32 -33.31
C SER A 238 15.85 -0.19 -34.26
N LEU A 239 17.16 0.07 -34.35
CA LEU A 239 17.69 1.08 -35.27
C LEU A 239 18.15 0.39 -36.57
N PHE A 240 17.54 0.75 -37.70
CA PHE A 240 17.85 0.16 -39.02
C PHE A 240 18.37 1.26 -39.95
N GLY A 241 19.69 1.34 -40.11
CA GLY A 241 20.33 2.43 -40.83
C GLY A 241 20.19 3.76 -40.06
N THR A 242 19.43 4.70 -40.62
CA THR A 242 19.11 6.00 -39.99
C THR A 242 17.70 6.06 -39.40
N GLU A 243 16.86 5.05 -39.64
CA GLU A 243 15.47 5.03 -39.18
C GLU A 243 15.30 4.19 -37.91
N VAL A 244 14.51 4.71 -36.98
CA VAL A 244 14.12 3.98 -35.76
C VAL A 244 12.81 3.25 -36.03
N LYS A 245 12.82 1.92 -35.86
CA LYS A 245 11.62 1.08 -36.01
C LYS A 245 11.05 0.75 -34.63
N TYR A 246 9.96 1.44 -34.28
CA TYR A 246 9.22 1.19 -33.03
C TYR A 246 8.27 0.00 -33.16
N THR A 247 8.45 -1.02 -32.31
CA THR A 247 7.54 -2.16 -32.24
C THR A 247 6.22 -1.78 -31.55
N LYS A 248 5.16 -2.56 -31.76
CA LYS A 248 3.88 -2.36 -31.03
C LYS A 248 4.06 -2.46 -29.51
N ARG A 249 4.97 -3.33 -29.04
CA ARG A 249 5.29 -3.48 -27.61
C ARG A 249 6.02 -2.27 -27.07
N TYR A 250 6.95 -1.69 -27.83
CA TYR A 250 7.62 -0.44 -27.45
C TYR A 250 6.62 0.71 -27.35
N LYS A 251 5.73 0.86 -28.32
CA LYS A 251 4.66 1.88 -28.29
C LYS A 251 3.73 1.73 -27.09
N LEU A 252 3.40 0.49 -26.71
CA LEU A 252 2.68 0.22 -25.46
C LEU A 252 3.50 0.69 -24.25
N GLY A 253 4.80 0.40 -24.22
CA GLY A 253 5.72 0.89 -23.17
C GLY A 253 5.71 2.41 -23.04
N GLN A 254 5.78 3.14 -24.15
CA GLN A 254 5.67 4.60 -24.15
C GLN A 254 4.32 5.07 -23.63
N LEU A 255 3.24 4.41 -24.06
CA LEU A 255 1.88 4.74 -23.65
C LEU A 255 1.69 4.63 -22.14
N VAL A 256 2.10 3.51 -21.56
CA VAL A 256 1.91 3.26 -20.12
C VAL A 256 2.92 4.02 -19.29
N GLY A 257 4.16 4.18 -19.76
CA GLY A 257 5.19 4.98 -19.10
C GLY A 257 4.81 6.47 -19.01
N GLY A 258 4.11 7.01 -20.01
CA GLY A 258 3.57 8.37 -20.00
C GLY A 258 2.32 8.55 -19.13
N ARG A 259 1.71 7.46 -18.66
CA ARG A 259 0.53 7.43 -17.77
C ARG A 259 0.83 6.89 -16.37
N ALA A 260 2.11 6.77 -16.04
CA ALA A 260 2.58 6.22 -14.79
C ALA A 260 3.40 7.26 -14.03
N ARG A 261 3.09 7.51 -12.75
CA ARG A 261 3.96 8.30 -11.87
C ARG A 261 5.28 7.57 -11.66
N HIS A 262 5.19 6.32 -11.21
CA HIS A 262 6.33 5.43 -11.00
C HIS A 262 6.35 4.34 -12.08
N PHE A 263 7.54 3.98 -12.56
CA PHE A 263 7.67 3.05 -13.68
C PHE A 263 8.84 2.09 -13.50
N LEU A 264 8.52 0.81 -13.27
CA LEU A 264 9.51 -0.24 -13.01
C LEU A 264 9.61 -1.15 -14.23
N LEU A 265 10.78 -1.17 -14.86
CA LEU A 265 11.12 -2.16 -15.87
C LEU A 265 11.91 -3.29 -15.22
N MET A 266 11.55 -4.55 -15.48
CA MET A 266 12.31 -5.71 -15.00
C MET A 266 12.75 -6.56 -16.18
N SER A 267 14.03 -6.91 -16.22
CA SER A 267 14.55 -7.81 -17.25
C SER A 267 15.90 -8.37 -16.88
N ALA A 268 16.07 -9.69 -16.93
CA ALA A 268 17.39 -10.29 -16.73
C ALA A 268 18.40 -9.93 -17.84
N THR A 269 17.90 -9.63 -19.05
CA THR A 269 18.72 -9.39 -20.25
C THR A 269 18.25 -8.12 -20.94
N PRO A 270 18.58 -6.93 -20.42
CA PRO A 270 18.05 -5.68 -20.95
C PRO A 270 18.63 -5.27 -22.31
N HIS A 271 19.69 -5.92 -22.78
CA HIS A 271 20.27 -5.68 -24.10
C HIS A 271 20.90 -6.94 -24.69
N ASN A 272 20.85 -7.06 -26.02
CA ASN A 272 21.46 -8.15 -26.78
C ASN A 272 22.86 -7.79 -27.32
N GLY A 273 23.54 -6.81 -26.69
CA GLY A 273 24.82 -6.28 -27.16
C GLY A 273 24.73 -5.12 -28.17
N ASN A 274 23.53 -4.76 -28.64
CA ASN A 274 23.33 -3.56 -29.46
C ASN A 274 23.08 -2.32 -28.58
N ASN A 275 24.06 -1.41 -28.53
CA ASN A 275 23.97 -0.18 -27.74
C ASN A 275 22.85 0.76 -28.21
N ALA A 276 22.56 0.81 -29.52
CA ALA A 276 21.52 1.71 -30.04
C ALA A 276 20.13 1.25 -29.58
N ASP A 277 19.85 -0.04 -29.67
CA ASP A 277 18.57 -0.61 -29.21
C ASP A 277 18.42 -0.47 -27.70
N PHE A 278 19.51 -0.61 -26.94
CA PHE A 278 19.50 -0.41 -25.50
C PHE A 278 19.20 1.04 -25.11
N GLN A 279 19.78 2.03 -25.81
CA GLN A 279 19.46 3.44 -25.56
C GLN A 279 17.99 3.74 -25.84
N LEU A 280 17.45 3.23 -26.95
CA LEU A 280 16.02 3.36 -27.24
C LEU A 280 15.15 2.75 -26.14
N PHE A 281 15.55 1.58 -25.62
CA PHE A 281 14.86 0.93 -24.50
C PHE A 281 14.91 1.78 -23.21
N MET A 282 16.07 2.37 -22.87
CA MET A 282 16.18 3.29 -21.73
C MET A 282 15.35 4.56 -21.91
N GLY A 283 15.06 4.96 -23.15
CA GLY A 283 14.12 6.04 -23.47
C GLY A 283 12.69 5.82 -22.96
N LEU A 284 12.31 4.59 -22.60
CA LEU A 284 11.03 4.32 -21.91
C LEU A 284 11.02 4.86 -20.47
N LEU A 285 12.18 4.95 -19.81
CA LEU A 285 12.31 5.47 -18.46
C LEU A 285 12.48 6.98 -18.44
N ASP A 286 13.35 7.47 -19.34
CA ASP A 286 13.73 8.88 -19.46
C ASP A 286 13.88 9.24 -20.94
N ALA A 287 12.80 9.78 -21.51
CA ALA A 287 12.77 10.16 -22.91
C ALA A 287 13.77 11.30 -23.18
N ASP A 288 13.82 12.35 -22.35
CA ASP A 288 14.66 13.52 -22.57
C ASP A 288 16.16 13.18 -22.63
N ARG A 289 16.61 12.21 -21.81
CA ARG A 289 18.02 11.80 -21.76
C ARG A 289 18.43 10.84 -22.88
N PHE A 290 17.52 9.98 -23.33
CA PHE A 290 17.84 8.89 -24.27
C PHE A 290 17.12 9.02 -25.62
N GLU A 291 16.36 10.09 -25.86
CA GLU A 291 15.71 10.34 -27.14
C GLU A 291 16.72 10.63 -28.26
N GLY A 292 16.44 10.04 -29.41
CA GLY A 292 17.20 10.26 -30.63
C GLY A 292 18.38 9.30 -30.82
N ARG A 293 19.20 9.63 -31.81
CA ARG A 293 20.36 8.83 -32.20
C ARG A 293 21.52 9.10 -31.23
N PRO A 294 22.27 8.08 -30.78
CA PRO A 294 23.57 8.31 -30.16
C PRO A 294 24.43 9.16 -31.11
N ARG A 295 24.77 10.40 -30.72
CA ARG A 295 25.71 11.21 -31.49
C ARG A 295 27.05 10.48 -31.49
N GLU A 296 27.69 10.35 -32.65
CA GLU A 296 29.05 9.78 -32.73
C GLU A 296 29.97 10.61 -31.81
N GLY A 297 30.61 9.94 -30.85
CA GLY A 297 31.46 10.59 -29.83
C GLY A 297 30.74 11.07 -28.56
N ALA A 298 29.42 10.94 -28.45
CA ALA A 298 28.75 11.12 -27.17
C ALA A 298 29.24 10.08 -26.16
N ARG A 299 29.65 10.52 -24.96
CA ARG A 299 29.91 9.62 -23.84
C ARG A 299 28.72 8.68 -23.69
N LYS A 300 28.96 7.38 -23.49
CA LYS A 300 27.91 6.44 -23.07
C LYS A 300 27.13 7.12 -21.95
N ALA A 301 25.83 7.34 -22.19
CA ALA A 301 24.98 7.89 -21.16
C ALA A 301 25.12 7.01 -19.91
N ASP A 302 25.46 7.62 -18.79
CA ASP A 302 25.49 6.93 -17.52
C ASP A 302 24.08 6.33 -17.31
N VAL A 303 24.00 5.13 -16.76
CA VAL A 303 22.73 4.47 -16.46
C VAL A 303 22.68 4.03 -15.00
N SER A 304 23.72 4.32 -14.21
CA SER A 304 23.85 3.87 -12.83
C SER A 304 22.73 4.39 -11.92
N ASP A 305 22.17 5.55 -12.25
CA ASP A 305 21.03 6.15 -11.54
C ASP A 305 19.68 5.52 -11.92
N LEU A 306 19.57 4.98 -13.14
CA LEU A 306 18.34 4.43 -13.71
C LEU A 306 18.32 2.90 -13.79
N MET A 307 19.42 2.21 -13.45
CA MET A 307 19.54 0.77 -13.59
C MET A 307 20.30 0.17 -12.41
N ARG A 308 19.73 -0.89 -11.84
CA ARG A 308 20.41 -1.82 -10.93
C ARG A 308 20.68 -3.13 -11.65
N ARG A 309 21.86 -3.71 -11.43
CA ARG A 309 22.18 -5.06 -11.89
C ARG A 309 23.10 -5.77 -10.91
N LEU A 310 22.62 -6.86 -10.33
CA LEU A 310 23.42 -7.85 -9.62
C LEU A 310 23.64 -9.11 -10.47
N THR A 311 24.87 -9.61 -10.44
CA THR A 311 25.25 -10.88 -11.07
C THR A 311 25.08 -12.06 -10.10
N LYS A 312 24.98 -13.29 -10.62
CA LYS A 312 24.85 -14.50 -9.79
C LYS A 312 25.94 -14.67 -8.73
N GLU A 313 27.17 -14.25 -9.03
CA GLU A 313 28.32 -14.36 -8.12
C GLU A 313 28.19 -13.44 -6.88
N GLU A 314 27.39 -12.38 -7.01
CA GLU A 314 27.15 -11.41 -5.94
C GLU A 314 25.94 -11.77 -5.08
N LEU A 315 25.16 -12.79 -5.46
CA LEU A 315 23.99 -13.25 -4.71
C LEU A 315 24.43 -14.07 -3.50
N LYS A 316 24.06 -13.60 -2.31
CA LYS A 316 24.47 -14.19 -1.03
C LYS A 316 23.29 -14.46 -0.11
N LYS A 317 23.47 -15.42 0.79
CA LYS A 317 22.61 -15.66 1.95
C LYS A 317 23.02 -14.75 3.12
N PHE A 318 22.22 -14.73 4.19
CA PHE A 318 22.49 -13.91 5.38
C PHE A 318 23.78 -14.27 6.12
N ASP A 319 24.21 -15.54 6.03
CA ASP A 319 25.49 -16.02 6.58
C ASP A 319 26.71 -15.64 5.71
N GLY A 320 26.49 -14.95 4.59
CA GLY A 320 27.52 -14.54 3.64
C GLY A 320 27.89 -15.61 2.61
N ALA A 321 27.30 -16.81 2.67
CA ALA A 321 27.55 -17.86 1.69
C ALA A 321 26.95 -17.50 0.31
N PRO A 322 27.58 -17.93 -0.80
CA PRO A 322 26.99 -17.80 -2.13
C PRO A 322 25.63 -18.48 -2.22
N LEU A 323 24.71 -17.86 -2.97
CA LEU A 323 23.40 -18.44 -3.25
C LEU A 323 23.51 -19.56 -4.30
N TYR A 324 24.49 -19.48 -5.19
CA TYR A 324 24.81 -20.42 -6.27
C TYR A 324 26.29 -20.79 -6.24
#